data_AF-T0QRR8-F1
#
_entry.id   AF-T0QRR8-F1
#
_cell.length_a   1.000
_cell.length_b   1.000
_cell.length_c   1.000
_cell.angle_alpha   90.00
_cell.angle_beta   90.00
_cell.angle_gamma   90.00
#
_symmetry.space_group_name_H-M   'P 1'
#
loop_
_entity.id
_entity.type
_entity.pdbx_description
1 polymer ?
#
loop_
_entity_poly.entity_id
_entity_poly.type
_entity_poly.pdbx_seq_one_letter_code
_entity_poly.pdbx_strand_id
1 'polypeptide(L)'
;MAVTCVFNGCFAPTMSYSDKCSFHRYRSKCKIDGCFNQVYARLLCVGHGGKKHCAFDNCTTTVRTGDFCAKHSRKAKPLCSEPGCERVAHQFDKCTHHGGGKPCSIAGCALPARISGVCWPHRNRVLPAPATPAFASETDGDALILMLDEWMQDEPLMALDDDDVDFHGILDDILLSM
;
A
#
# COMPACT_ATOMS: atom_id res chain seq x y z
N MET A 1 -3.43 -34.20 2.52
CA MET A 1 -2.22 -33.34 2.58
C MET A 1 -2.63 -31.93 2.19
N ALA A 2 -2.23 -30.90 2.95
CA ALA A 2 -2.59 -29.52 2.63
C ALA A 2 -1.85 -29.09 1.35
N VAL A 3 -2.59 -28.75 0.31
CA VAL A 3 -2.01 -28.26 -0.94
C VAL A 3 -1.64 -26.79 -0.73
N THR A 4 -0.38 -26.47 -0.98
CA THR A 4 0.15 -25.10 -0.87
C THR A 4 0.06 -24.38 -2.20
N CYS A 5 0.02 -23.05 -2.14
CA CYS A 5 -0.01 -22.19 -3.31
C CYS A 5 1.12 -22.51 -4.30
N VAL A 6 0.78 -22.53 -5.59
CA VAL A 6 1.70 -22.80 -6.72
C VAL A 6 2.87 -21.82 -6.87
N PHE A 7 2.89 -20.70 -6.14
CA PHE A 7 3.95 -19.69 -6.29
C PHE A 7 5.15 -20.00 -5.39
N ASN A 8 6.36 -19.86 -5.93
CA ASN A 8 7.60 -20.08 -5.21
C ASN A 8 7.66 -19.27 -3.90
N GLY A 9 7.91 -19.96 -2.78
CA GLY A 9 8.00 -19.34 -1.45
C GLY A 9 6.67 -18.98 -0.80
N CYS A 10 5.52 -19.36 -1.39
CA CYS A 10 4.21 -19.18 -0.78
C CYS A 10 3.76 -20.46 -0.06
N PHE A 11 3.63 -20.39 1.26
CA PHE A 11 3.15 -21.50 2.10
C PHE A 11 1.66 -21.42 2.41
N ALA A 12 0.95 -20.44 1.86
CA ALA A 12 -0.48 -20.29 2.09
C ALA A 12 -1.26 -21.45 1.44
N PRO A 13 -2.34 -21.92 2.08
CA PRO A 13 -3.18 -22.98 1.51
C PRO A 13 -3.84 -22.54 0.21
N THR A 14 -4.07 -23.49 -0.69
CA THR A 14 -4.83 -23.25 -1.93
C THR A 14 -6.31 -23.02 -1.65
N MET A 15 -6.96 -22.31 -2.57
CA MET A 15 -8.42 -22.17 -2.58
C MET A 15 -9.05 -23.49 -3.06
N SER A 16 -10.32 -23.73 -2.75
CA SER A 16 -11.02 -24.97 -3.11
C SER A 16 -11.09 -25.24 -4.62
N TYR A 17 -11.07 -24.18 -5.43
CA TYR A 17 -11.24 -24.24 -6.89
C TYR A 17 -9.97 -23.89 -7.68
N SER A 18 -8.84 -23.63 -7.02
CA SER A 18 -7.66 -23.07 -7.66
C SER A 18 -6.38 -23.41 -6.91
N ASP A 19 -5.30 -23.70 -7.64
CA ASP A 19 -3.96 -23.98 -7.10
C ASP A 19 -3.24 -22.76 -6.50
N LYS A 20 -3.99 -21.68 -6.26
CA LYS A 20 -3.51 -20.38 -5.75
C LYS A 20 -4.20 -20.05 -4.44
N CYS A 21 -3.50 -19.39 -3.54
CA CYS A 21 -4.10 -18.85 -2.31
C CYS A 21 -4.95 -17.60 -2.60
N SER A 22 -5.72 -17.17 -1.60
CA SER A 22 -6.59 -15.99 -1.67
C SER A 22 -5.85 -14.69 -2.05
N PHE A 23 -4.59 -14.53 -1.60
CA PHE A 23 -3.73 -13.38 -1.91
C PHE A 23 -3.21 -13.40 -3.36
N HIS A 24 -2.92 -14.60 -3.89
CA HIS A 24 -2.41 -14.77 -5.24
C HIS A 24 -3.48 -15.05 -6.30
N ARG A 25 -4.78 -15.03 -5.95
CA ARG A 25 -5.88 -15.42 -6.85
C ARG A 25 -5.87 -14.70 -8.21
N TYR A 26 -5.56 -13.41 -8.23
CA TYR A 26 -5.46 -12.58 -9.44
C TYR A 26 -4.04 -12.48 -10.02
N ARG A 27 -3.09 -13.26 -9.51
CA ARG A 27 -1.72 -13.28 -10.01
C ARG A 27 -1.54 -14.46 -10.94
N SER A 28 -0.82 -14.22 -12.04
CA SER A 28 -0.49 -15.23 -13.03
C SER A 28 0.95 -15.71 -12.84
N LYS A 29 1.19 -16.99 -13.14
CA LYS A 29 2.53 -17.58 -13.21
C LYS A 29 3.22 -17.20 -14.51
N CYS A 30 4.54 -17.18 -14.47
CA CYS A 30 5.38 -16.97 -15.64
C CYS A 30 5.06 -17.99 -16.74
N LYS A 31 5.12 -17.55 -18.01
CA LYS A 31 4.84 -18.38 -19.19
C LYS A 31 5.89 -19.48 -19.41
N ILE A 32 7.11 -19.31 -18.89
CA ILE A 32 8.17 -20.33 -19.03
C ILE A 32 7.80 -21.57 -18.21
N ASP A 33 7.83 -22.73 -18.85
CA ASP A 33 7.51 -24.00 -18.24
C ASP A 33 8.40 -24.29 -17.01
N GLY A 34 7.79 -24.79 -15.95
CA GLY A 34 8.46 -25.01 -14.66
C GLY A 34 8.75 -23.74 -13.85
N CYS A 35 8.37 -22.55 -14.34
CA CYS A 35 8.54 -21.31 -13.59
C CYS A 35 7.30 -20.97 -12.75
N PHE A 36 7.46 -21.11 -11.44
CA PHE A 36 6.45 -20.79 -10.44
C PHE A 36 6.56 -19.36 -9.89
N ASN A 37 7.28 -18.48 -10.59
CA ASN A 37 7.38 -17.06 -10.22
C ASN A 37 6.19 -16.27 -10.79
N GLN A 38 5.82 -15.20 -10.10
CA GLN A 38 4.79 -14.27 -10.55
C GLN A 38 5.21 -13.51 -11.82
N VAL A 39 4.25 -13.31 -12.73
CA VAL A 39 4.40 -12.40 -13.88
C VAL A 39 4.66 -10.98 -13.40
N TYR A 40 5.70 -10.36 -13.94
CA TYR A 40 5.97 -8.94 -13.79
C TYR A 40 5.38 -8.16 -14.98
N ALA A 41 5.73 -8.56 -16.20
CA ALA A 41 5.18 -7.99 -17.43
C ALA A 41 5.30 -9.00 -18.58
N ARG A 42 4.49 -8.84 -19.64
CA ARG A 42 4.55 -9.67 -20.86
C ARG A 42 4.43 -11.18 -20.59
N LEU A 43 3.68 -11.56 -19.56
CA LEU A 43 3.54 -12.95 -19.09
C LEU A 43 4.84 -13.58 -18.57
N LEU A 44 5.89 -12.79 -18.32
CA LEU A 44 7.20 -13.26 -17.87
C LEU A 44 7.52 -12.69 -16.48
N CYS A 45 8.24 -13.46 -15.67
CA CYS A 45 8.79 -12.99 -14.39
C CYS A 45 10.06 -12.15 -14.63
N VAL A 46 10.57 -11.50 -13.58
CA VAL A 46 11.78 -10.64 -13.68
C VAL A 46 13.01 -11.40 -14.20
N GLY A 47 13.20 -12.66 -13.81
CA GLY A 47 14.33 -13.48 -14.25
C GLY A 47 14.21 -14.01 -15.68
N HIS A 48 12.99 -14.08 -16.22
CA HIS A 48 12.69 -14.63 -17.54
C HIS A 48 12.37 -13.54 -18.57
N GLY A 49 12.82 -12.31 -18.36
CA GLY A 49 12.67 -11.22 -19.32
C GLY A 49 11.42 -10.35 -19.16
N GLY A 50 10.69 -10.49 -18.04
CA GLY A 50 9.63 -9.53 -17.69
C GLY A 50 10.18 -8.12 -17.47
N LYS A 51 11.46 -7.99 -17.10
CA LYS A 51 12.15 -6.72 -16.91
C LYS A 51 13.36 -6.64 -17.83
N LYS A 52 13.63 -5.45 -18.39
CA LYS A 52 14.81 -5.24 -19.24
C LYS A 52 16.11 -5.48 -18.45
N HIS A 53 17.09 -6.11 -19.12
CA HIS A 53 18.47 -6.27 -18.63
C HIS A 53 19.35 -5.17 -19.21
N CYS A 54 20.53 -4.99 -18.60
CA CYS A 54 21.50 -4.01 -19.02
C CYS A 54 22.03 -4.37 -20.41
N ALA A 55 21.98 -3.43 -21.35
CA ALA A 55 22.51 -3.57 -22.71
C ALA A 55 24.06 -3.54 -22.79
N PHE A 56 24.74 -3.65 -21.64
CA PHE A 56 26.20 -3.69 -21.60
C PHE A 56 26.64 -5.15 -21.68
N ASP A 57 27.69 -5.43 -22.43
CA ASP A 57 28.16 -6.79 -22.68
C ASP A 57 28.40 -7.56 -21.37
N ASN A 58 27.87 -8.79 -21.32
CA ASN A 58 27.95 -9.69 -20.16
C ASN A 58 27.33 -9.14 -18.85
N CYS A 59 26.44 -8.14 -18.91
CA CYS A 59 25.75 -7.62 -17.72
C CYS A 59 24.33 -8.20 -17.56
N THR A 60 24.13 -9.09 -16.59
CA THR A 60 22.81 -9.68 -16.28
C THR A 60 21.93 -8.80 -15.38
N THR A 61 22.42 -7.62 -14.97
CA THR A 61 21.71 -6.74 -14.03
C THR A 61 20.45 -6.15 -14.68
N THR A 62 19.32 -6.20 -13.97
CA THR A 62 18.08 -5.58 -14.46
C THR A 62 18.14 -4.05 -14.41
N VAL A 63 17.58 -3.40 -15.42
CA VAL A 63 17.58 -1.94 -15.57
C VAL A 63 16.36 -1.35 -14.89
N ARG A 64 16.53 -0.26 -14.14
CA ARG A 64 15.39 0.50 -13.60
C ARG A 64 14.75 1.41 -14.64
N THR A 65 15.57 2.15 -15.40
CA THR A 65 15.13 3.11 -16.41
C THR A 65 16.18 3.22 -17.51
N GLY A 66 15.74 3.28 -18.77
CA GLY A 66 16.63 3.27 -19.95
C GLY A 66 17.12 1.85 -20.28
N ASP A 67 18.32 1.77 -20.85
CA ASP A 67 18.90 0.50 -21.33
C ASP A 67 20.12 0.03 -20.52
N PHE A 68 20.64 0.84 -19.61
CA PHE A 68 21.81 0.51 -18.79
C PHE A 68 21.50 0.46 -17.30
N CYS A 69 22.17 -0.45 -16.57
CA CYS A 69 22.05 -0.52 -15.11
C CYS A 69 22.77 0.66 -14.46
N ALA A 70 22.52 0.92 -13.16
CA ALA A 70 23.11 2.07 -12.47
C ALA A 70 24.65 2.16 -12.53
N LYS A 71 25.35 1.03 -12.75
CA LYS A 71 26.82 0.99 -12.93
C LYS A 71 27.26 1.33 -14.35
N HIS A 72 26.47 0.98 -15.36
CA HIS A 72 26.78 1.19 -16.78
C HIS A 72 26.02 2.37 -17.40
N SER A 73 25.15 3.02 -16.63
CA SER A 73 24.46 4.23 -17.06
C SER A 73 25.48 5.35 -17.31
N ARG A 74 25.51 5.86 -18.54
CA ARG A 74 26.34 7.01 -18.94
C ARG A 74 25.83 8.35 -18.41
N LYS A 75 24.76 8.36 -17.60
CA LYS A 75 24.23 9.59 -17.00
C LYS A 75 25.22 10.10 -15.96
N ALA A 76 25.95 11.14 -16.31
CA ALA A 76 26.76 11.89 -15.35
C ALA A 76 25.85 12.35 -14.21
N LYS A 77 26.28 12.10 -12.98
CA LYS A 77 25.56 12.61 -11.81
C LYS A 77 25.96 14.08 -11.66
N PRO A 78 25.00 15.01 -11.60
CA PRO A 78 25.33 16.42 -11.41
C PRO A 78 26.11 16.58 -10.10
N LEU A 79 27.09 17.47 -10.08
CA LEU A 79 27.81 17.84 -8.87
C LEU A 79 27.04 18.95 -8.13
N CYS A 80 27.35 19.12 -6.85
CA CYS A 80 26.79 20.17 -6.04
C CYS A 80 27.14 21.54 -6.62
N SER A 81 26.16 22.43 -6.70
CA SER A 81 26.32 23.81 -7.19
C SER A 81 27.15 24.72 -6.28
N GLU A 82 27.58 24.23 -5.11
CA GLU A 82 28.34 25.01 -4.14
C GLU A 82 29.83 25.00 -4.52
N PRO A 83 30.51 26.16 -4.48
CA PRO A 83 31.91 26.28 -4.90
C PRO A 83 32.83 25.39 -4.07
N GLY A 84 33.66 24.58 -4.74
CA GLY A 84 34.58 23.63 -4.08
C GLY A 84 33.92 22.34 -3.58
N CYS A 85 32.64 22.07 -3.88
CA CYS A 85 31.98 20.84 -3.47
C CYS A 85 31.97 19.79 -4.59
N GLU A 86 32.77 18.73 -4.45
CA GLU A 86 32.82 17.60 -5.40
C GLU A 86 31.74 16.53 -5.15
N ARG A 87 30.81 16.79 -4.22
CA ARG A 87 29.75 15.83 -3.89
C ARG A 87 28.68 15.84 -4.97
N VAL A 88 28.09 14.68 -5.21
CA VAL A 88 26.95 14.53 -6.11
C VAL A 88 25.73 15.29 -5.59
N ALA A 89 25.10 16.05 -6.49
CA ALA A 89 23.83 16.69 -6.26
C ALA A 89 22.67 15.67 -6.30
N HIS A 90 21.67 15.91 -5.47
CA HIS A 90 20.49 15.06 -5.35
C HIS A 90 19.21 15.81 -5.75
N GLN A 91 18.91 16.91 -5.07
CA GLN A 91 17.79 17.80 -5.36
C GLN A 91 18.28 19.25 -5.39
N PHE A 92 17.62 20.10 -6.17
CA PHE A 92 17.96 21.52 -6.30
C PHE A 92 19.43 21.79 -6.65
N ASP A 93 20.08 20.90 -7.40
CA ASP A 93 21.51 20.95 -7.73
C ASP A 93 22.46 20.98 -6.52
N LYS A 94 21.97 20.62 -5.32
CA LYS A 94 22.78 20.58 -4.10
C LYS A 94 22.99 19.15 -3.61
N CYS A 95 24.09 18.92 -2.89
CA CYS A 95 24.34 17.65 -2.22
C CYS A 95 23.54 17.57 -0.91
N THR A 96 23.46 16.39 -0.29
CA THR A 96 22.70 16.18 0.96
C THR A 96 23.15 17.05 2.13
N HIS A 97 24.36 17.61 2.09
CA HIS A 97 24.88 18.50 3.12
C HIS A 97 24.56 19.98 2.86
N HIS A 98 24.38 20.35 1.58
CA HIS A 98 24.13 21.72 1.17
C HIS A 98 22.66 22.00 0.83
N GLY A 99 21.74 21.07 1.14
CA GLY A 99 20.28 21.26 0.94
C GLY A 99 19.65 20.39 -0.13
N GLY A 100 20.37 19.41 -0.68
CA GLY A 100 19.86 18.44 -1.65
C GLY A 100 18.96 17.34 -1.06
N GLY A 101 18.44 17.53 0.14
CA GLY A 101 17.57 16.60 0.83
C GLY A 101 16.77 17.31 1.91
N LYS A 102 15.73 16.65 2.42
CA LYS A 102 14.91 17.21 3.51
C LYS A 102 15.76 17.37 4.77
N PRO A 103 15.77 18.54 5.44
CA PRO A 103 16.46 18.70 6.72
C PRO A 103 15.75 17.90 7.81
N CYS A 104 16.47 17.61 8.90
CA CYS A 104 15.88 17.00 10.08
C CYS A 104 14.82 17.94 10.70
N SER A 105 13.69 17.37 11.12
CA SER A 105 12.57 18.10 11.73
C SER A 105 12.88 18.65 13.13
N ILE A 106 14.05 18.32 13.69
CA ILE A 106 14.46 18.76 15.02
C ILE A 106 15.16 20.11 14.89
N ALA A 107 14.69 21.10 15.65
CA ALA A 107 15.24 22.44 15.67
C ALA A 107 16.75 22.44 15.95
N GLY A 108 17.50 23.21 15.18
CA GLY A 108 18.97 23.29 15.29
C GLY A 108 19.74 22.11 14.68
N CYS A 109 19.07 21.14 14.04
CA CYS A 109 19.75 20.02 13.40
C CYS A 109 19.97 20.25 11.89
N ALA A 110 21.23 20.43 11.48
CA ALA A 110 21.62 20.57 10.07
C ALA A 110 21.78 19.23 9.32
N LEU A 111 21.53 18.09 9.99
CA LEU A 111 21.64 16.79 9.34
C LEU A 111 20.43 16.49 8.46
N PRO A 112 20.60 15.78 7.33
CA PRO A 112 19.49 15.40 6.48
C PRO A 112 18.58 14.37 7.16
N ALA A 113 17.27 14.55 7.02
CA ALA A 113 16.26 13.57 7.38
C ALA A 113 16.36 12.33 6.50
N ARG A 114 16.09 11.16 7.09
CA ARG A 114 15.99 9.89 6.35
C ARG A 114 14.54 9.42 6.28
N ILE A 115 14.10 8.74 7.32
CA ILE A 115 12.74 8.20 7.46
C ILE A 115 12.04 9.05 8.53
N SER A 116 10.73 9.24 8.38
CA SER A 116 9.87 9.99 9.33
C SER A 116 10.34 11.42 9.64
N GLY A 117 11.00 12.09 8.69
CA GLY A 117 11.40 13.50 8.83
C GLY A 117 12.58 13.75 9.79
N VAL A 118 13.21 12.73 10.37
CA VAL A 118 14.35 12.89 11.31
C VAL A 118 15.63 12.28 10.77
N CYS A 119 16.79 12.79 11.21
CA CYS A 119 18.09 12.25 10.83
C CYS A 119 18.39 10.94 11.56
N TRP A 120 19.42 10.20 11.12
CA TRP A 120 19.76 8.89 11.71
C TRP A 120 20.07 8.96 13.22
N PRO A 121 20.86 9.94 13.72
CA PRO A 121 21.05 10.12 15.16
C PRO A 121 19.74 10.40 15.92
N HIS A 122 18.87 11.27 15.41
CA HIS A 122 17.62 11.60 16.09
C HIS A 122 16.57 10.49 16.02
N ARG A 123 16.62 9.64 14.99
CA ARG A 123 15.80 8.43 14.91
C ARG A 123 16.25 7.36 15.90
N ASN A 124 17.56 7.20 16.07
CA ASN A 124 18.13 6.16 16.91
C ASN A 124 18.36 6.61 18.36
N ARG A 125 18.14 7.89 18.68
CA ARG A 125 17.90 8.31 20.05
C ARG A 125 16.53 7.77 20.43
N VAL A 126 16.55 6.71 21.25
CA VAL A 126 15.42 6.38 22.10
C VAL A 126 15.18 7.61 22.95
N LEU A 127 14.25 8.47 22.51
CA LEU A 127 13.66 9.42 23.43
C LEU A 127 13.00 8.55 24.51
N PRO A 128 13.30 8.76 25.81
CA PRO A 128 12.43 8.19 26.84
C PRO A 128 11.01 8.63 26.48
N ALA A 129 10.05 7.71 26.61
CA ALA A 129 8.66 7.99 26.31
C ALA A 129 8.32 9.36 26.93
N PRO A 130 7.68 10.28 26.18
CA PRO A 130 7.21 11.52 26.80
C PRO A 130 6.41 11.08 28.02
N ALA A 131 6.80 11.56 29.20
CA ALA A 131 6.00 11.38 30.39
C ALA A 131 4.65 12.00 30.04
N THR A 132 3.69 11.16 29.66
CA THR A 132 2.32 11.56 29.49
C THR A 132 1.95 12.12 30.86
N PRO A 133 1.65 13.42 31.01
CA PRO A 133 0.92 13.81 32.20
C PRO A 133 -0.33 12.94 32.18
N ALA A 134 -0.50 12.16 33.25
CA ALA A 134 -1.70 11.39 33.48
C ALA A 134 -2.84 12.41 33.54
N PHE A 135 -3.49 12.65 32.39
CA PHE A 135 -4.76 13.34 32.39
C PHE A 135 -5.75 12.39 33.03
N ALA A 136 -6.18 12.81 34.21
CA ALA A 136 -7.13 12.15 35.05
C ALA A 136 -8.42 11.85 34.28
N SER A 137 -9.02 10.73 34.63
CA SER A 137 -10.39 10.36 34.32
C SER A 137 -11.36 11.43 34.79
N GLU A 138 -12.14 12.01 33.88
CA GLU A 138 -13.44 12.56 34.20
C GLU A 138 -14.37 12.41 32.98
N THR A 139 -15.58 12.00 33.29
CA THR A 139 -16.51 11.24 32.47
C THR A 139 -17.36 12.13 31.57
N ASP A 140 -17.01 12.25 30.29
CA ASP A 140 -17.90 12.79 29.24
C ASP A 140 -18.62 11.67 28.46
N GLY A 141 -18.38 10.40 28.80
CA GLY A 141 -19.01 9.24 28.16
C GLY A 141 -20.44 8.97 28.63
N ASP A 142 -20.77 9.29 29.88
CA ASP A 142 -22.07 8.97 30.48
C ASP A 142 -23.18 9.91 29.97
N ALA A 143 -22.85 11.15 29.63
CA ALA A 143 -23.82 12.11 29.10
C ALA A 143 -24.33 11.71 27.70
N LEU A 144 -23.46 11.18 26.85
CA LEU A 144 -23.84 10.73 25.50
C LEU A 144 -24.68 9.46 25.52
N ILE A 145 -24.45 8.56 26.49
CA ILE A 145 -25.24 7.33 26.64
C ILE A 145 -26.67 7.66 27.07
N LEU A 146 -26.85 8.60 28.00
CA LEU A 146 -28.18 9.03 28.45
C LEU A 146 -28.97 9.73 27.34
N MET A 147 -28.31 10.51 26.48
CA MET A 147 -28.97 11.14 25.32
C MET A 147 -29.41 10.12 24.26
N LEU A 148 -28.69 9.00 24.10
CA LEU A 148 -29.08 7.94 23.16
C LEU A 148 -30.25 7.09 23.68
N ASP A 149 -30.30 6.81 24.98
CA ASP A 149 -31.41 6.04 25.58
C ASP A 149 -32.72 6.82 25.57
N GLU A 150 -32.67 8.15 25.73
CA GLU A 150 -33.85 9.04 25.64
C GLU A 150 -34.45 9.04 24.22
N TRP A 151 -33.61 9.05 23.18
CA TRP A 151 -34.06 8.99 21.77
C TRP A 151 -34.54 7.62 21.31
N MET A 152 -34.27 6.55 22.05
CA MET A 152 -34.78 5.20 21.74
C MET A 152 -36.18 4.93 22.31
N GLN A 153 -36.71 5.80 23.16
CA GLN A 153 -37.99 5.54 23.86
C GLN A 153 -39.20 6.26 23.27
N ASP A 154 -39.02 7.17 22.30
CA ASP A 154 -40.09 8.02 21.76
C ASP A 154 -40.61 7.65 20.36
N GLU A 155 -40.44 6.40 19.90
CA GLU A 155 -41.19 5.89 18.74
C GLU A 155 -42.36 5.01 19.21
N PRO A 156 -43.59 5.54 19.30
CA PRO A 156 -44.76 4.71 19.55
C PRO A 156 -44.99 3.85 18.30
N LEU A 157 -44.84 2.53 18.49
CA LEU A 157 -45.23 1.48 17.57
C LEU A 157 -46.65 1.72 17.06
N MET A 158 -46.81 2.46 15.95
CA MET A 158 -48.08 2.50 15.22
C MET A 158 -48.25 1.13 14.56
N ALA A 159 -49.00 0.28 15.25
CA ALA A 159 -49.65 -0.87 14.65
C ALA A 159 -50.60 -0.36 13.56
N LEU A 160 -50.31 -0.68 12.31
CA LEU A 160 -51.30 -0.69 11.23
C LEU A 160 -51.29 -2.08 10.63
N ASP A 161 -52.49 -2.64 10.64
CA ASP A 161 -52.85 -4.05 10.51
C ASP A 161 -52.55 -4.63 9.12
N ASP A 162 -52.16 -5.91 9.11
CA ASP A 162 -52.06 -6.74 7.90
C ASP A 162 -53.47 -7.11 7.41
N ASP A 163 -54.05 -6.33 6.50
CA ASP A 163 -55.21 -6.78 5.71
C ASP A 163 -55.13 -6.29 4.24
N ASP A 164 -55.33 -7.27 3.33
CA ASP A 164 -55.79 -7.18 1.94
C ASP A 164 -54.86 -6.67 0.82
N VAL A 165 -53.98 -7.55 0.31
CA VAL A 165 -53.61 -7.54 -1.13
C VAL A 165 -54.45 -8.60 -1.84
N ASP A 166 -55.55 -8.19 -2.45
CA ASP A 166 -56.43 -9.05 -3.26
C ASP A 166 -55.72 -9.47 -4.57
N PHE A 167 -55.17 -10.68 -4.56
CA PHE A 167 -54.42 -11.24 -5.68
C PHE A 167 -55.31 -11.76 -6.83
N HIS A 168 -56.64 -11.70 -6.71
CA HIS A 168 -57.57 -12.15 -7.76
C HIS A 168 -57.91 -11.07 -8.79
N GLY A 169 -57.67 -9.78 -8.51
CA GLY A 169 -57.93 -8.68 -9.47
C GLY A 169 -56.82 -8.47 -10.51
N ILE A 170 -55.61 -8.97 -10.27
CA ILE A 170 -54.45 -8.74 -11.16
C ILE A 170 -54.42 -9.74 -12.34
N LEU A 171 -55.10 -10.89 -12.22
CA LEU A 171 -55.08 -11.94 -13.25
C LEU A 171 -56.10 -11.76 -14.37
N ASP A 172 -57.17 -10.99 -14.17
CA ASP A 172 -58.16 -10.73 -15.23
C ASP A 172 -57.71 -9.64 -16.22
N ASP A 173 -56.80 -8.74 -15.82
CA ASP A 173 -56.21 -7.72 -16.70
C ASP A 173 -55.08 -8.26 -17.62
N ILE A 174 -54.54 -9.45 -17.33
CA ILE A 174 -53.49 -10.10 -18.15
C ILE A 174 -54.09 -10.97 -19.27
N LEU A 175 -55.34 -11.44 -19.14
CA LEU A 175 -55.98 -12.32 -20.13
C LEU A 175 -56.92 -11.63 -21.13
N LEU A 176 -57.17 -10.32 -20.99
CA LEU A 176 -57.97 -9.51 -21.94
C LEU A 176 -57.15 -8.62 -22.89
N SER A 177 -55.82 -8.76 -22.89
CA SER A 177 -54.91 -8.06 -23.82
C SER A 177 -54.17 -8.99 -24.81
N MET A 178 -54.66 -10.22 -24.97
CA MET A 178 -54.43 -11.06 -26.17
C MET A 178 -55.73 -11.24 -26.94
#